data_AF-A0A836RTN4-F1
#
_entry.id   AF-A0A836RTN4-F1
#
_cell.length_a   1.000
_cell.length_b   1.000
_cell.length_c   1.000
_cell.angle_alpha   90.00
_cell.angle_beta   90.00
_cell.angle_gamma   90.00
#
_symmetry.space_group_name_H-M   'P 1'
#
loop_
_entity.id
_entity.type
_entity.pdbx_description
1 polymer ?
#
loop_
_entity_poly.entity_id
_entity_poly.type
_entity_poly.pdbx_seq_one_letter_code
_entity_poly.pdbx_strand_id
1 'polypeptide(L)'
;YKLYNIGNNNPVELLYLIEILENALGKKAKKNYMPIQPGDVPATYADVDDLTRDVGFKPSTSIEEGVKKFVDWFLEYRKGM
;
A
#
# COMPACT_ATOMS: atom_id res chain seq x y z
N TYR A 1 10.93 -26.66 -7.97
CA TYR A 1 10.50 -25.54 -7.13
C TYR A 1 9.54 -24.68 -7.95
N LYS A 2 8.58 -24.00 -7.32
CA LYS A 2 7.65 -23.08 -8.00
C LYS A 2 7.83 -21.67 -7.45
N LEU A 3 7.73 -20.68 -8.32
CA LEU A 3 7.84 -19.26 -7.99
C LEU A 3 6.43 -18.66 -7.88
N TYR A 4 6.21 -17.84 -6.85
CA TYR A 4 4.93 -17.18 -6.62
C TYR A 4 5.16 -15.70 -6.33
N ASN A 5 4.33 -14.83 -6.90
CA ASN A 5 4.25 -13.45 -6.45
C ASN A 5 3.36 -13.38 -5.21
N ILE A 6 3.74 -12.54 -4.25
CA ILE A 6 2.94 -12.22 -3.08
C ILE A 6 2.67 -10.72 -3.12
N GLY A 7 1.39 -10.35 -3.10
CA GLY A 7 0.99 -8.95 -3.13
C GLY A 7 -0.53 -8.80 -3.23
N ASN A 8 -0.97 -7.56 -3.42
CA ASN A 8 -2.36 -7.27 -3.77
C ASN A 8 -2.48 -7.23 -5.30
N ASN A 9 -3.56 -7.79 -5.84
CA ASN A 9 -3.88 -7.75 -7.26
C ASN A 9 -4.67 -6.50 -7.67
N ASN A 10 -5.06 -5.66 -6.71
CA ASN A 10 -5.76 -4.41 -6.96
C ASN A 10 -4.80 -3.22 -6.83
N PRO A 11 -4.50 -2.50 -7.93
CA PRO A 11 -3.69 -1.29 -7.87
C PRO A 11 -4.42 -0.19 -7.09
N VAL A 12 -3.66 0.63 -6.36
CA VAL A 12 -4.17 1.78 -5.61
C VAL A 12 -3.52 3.05 -6.16
N GLU A 13 -4.32 4.07 -6.42
CA GLU A 13 -3.80 5.36 -6.90
C GLU A 13 -2.96 6.07 -5.81
N LEU A 14 -1.83 6.65 -6.21
CA LEU A 14 -0.95 7.36 -5.29
C LEU A 14 -1.65 8.50 -4.55
N LEU A 15 -2.52 9.27 -5.24
CA LEU A 15 -3.25 10.37 -4.63
C LEU A 15 -4.25 9.88 -3.57
N TYR A 16 -4.90 8.75 -3.82
CA TYR A 16 -5.79 8.12 -2.85
C TYR A 16 -5.03 7.62 -1.62
N LEU A 17 -3.88 6.99 -1.81
CA LEU A 17 -3.00 6.58 -0.69
C LEU A 17 -2.58 7.80 0.16
N ILE A 18 -2.20 8.91 -0.47
CA ILE A 18 -1.87 10.15 0.24
C ILE A 18 -3.08 10.67 1.01
N GLU A 19 -4.28 10.64 0.42
CA GLU A 19 -5.51 11.07 1.12
C GLU A 19 -5.79 10.22 2.37
N ILE A 20 -5.66 8.90 2.28
CA ILE A 20 -5.82 8.00 3.44
C ILE A 20 -4.82 8.37 4.54
N LEU A 21 -3.55 8.61 4.17
CA LEU A 21 -2.52 9.06 5.12
C LEU A 21 -2.86 10.40 5.76
N GLU A 22 -3.32 11.38 4.98
CA GLU A 22 -3.74 12.68 5.48
C GLU A 22 -4.88 12.55 6.51
N ASN A 23 -5.85 11.69 6.22
CA ASN A 23 -6.99 11.42 7.10
C ASN A 23 -6.54 10.71 8.39
N ALA A 24 -5.68 9.69 8.29
CA ALA A 24 -5.15 8.96 9.43
C ALA A 24 -4.26 9.83 10.34
N LEU A 25 -3.49 10.77 9.75
CA LEU A 25 -2.61 11.68 10.49
C LEU A 25 -3.31 12.97 10.95
N GLY A 26 -4.52 13.25 10.47
CA GLY A 26 -5.24 14.49 10.73
C GLY A 26 -4.52 15.73 10.17
N LYS A 27 -3.70 15.57 9.12
CA LYS A 27 -2.84 16.64 8.58
C LYS A 27 -2.76 16.55 7.05
N LYS A 28 -2.88 17.69 6.38
CA LYS A 28 -2.71 17.78 4.92
C LYS A 28 -1.23 17.81 4.53
N ALA A 29 -0.88 17.05 3.50
CA ALA A 29 0.46 17.02 2.95
C ALA A 29 0.70 18.27 2.09
N LYS A 30 1.88 18.87 2.21
CA LYS A 30 2.35 19.88 1.25
C LYS A 30 2.87 19.16 0.01
N LYS A 31 1.99 18.95 -0.97
CA LYS A 31 2.28 18.20 -2.21
C LYS A 31 3.14 19.06 -3.14
N ASN A 32 4.25 18.51 -3.63
CA ASN A 32 5.04 19.05 -4.72
C ASN A 32 4.86 18.14 -5.93
N TYR A 33 4.03 18.54 -6.89
CA TYR A 33 3.75 17.74 -8.08
C TYR A 33 4.94 17.78 -9.02
N MET A 34 5.41 16.60 -9.41
CA MET A 34 6.52 16.43 -10.34
C MET A 34 6.07 15.59 -11.54
N PRO A 35 6.71 15.74 -12.71
CA PRO A 35 6.55 14.78 -13.80
C PRO A 35 6.91 13.35 -13.36
N ILE A 36 6.44 12.34 -14.11
CA ILE A 36 6.83 10.95 -13.89
C ILE A 36 8.36 10.82 -13.91
N GLN A 37 8.93 10.15 -12.91
CA GLN A 37 10.38 10.03 -12.82
C GLN A 37 10.89 8.90 -13.73
N PRO A 38 12.11 9.00 -14.25
CA PRO A 38 12.72 7.89 -14.98
C PRO A 38 12.79 6.64 -14.09
N GLY A 39 12.07 5.58 -14.46
CA GLY A 39 11.97 4.34 -13.69
C GLY A 39 10.61 4.09 -13.05
N ASP A 40 9.74 5.10 -12.98
CA ASP A 40 8.34 4.91 -12.57
C ASP A 40 7.57 4.17 -13.67
N VAL A 41 6.70 3.27 -13.22
CA VAL A 41 5.75 2.54 -14.05
C VAL A 41 4.34 3.05 -13.71
N PRO A 42 3.52 3.44 -14.71
CA PRO A 42 2.24 4.11 -14.45
C PRO A 42 1.27 3.32 -13.57
N ALA A 43 1.31 1.98 -13.64
CA ALA A 43 0.57 1.08 -12.78
C ALA A 43 1.30 -0.27 -12.69
N THR A 44 1.35 -0.85 -11.50
CA THR A 44 1.80 -2.24 -11.27
C THR A 44 0.91 -2.91 -10.24
N TYR A 45 0.81 -4.23 -10.35
CA TYR A 45 0.10 -5.09 -9.42
C TYR A 45 0.73 -6.48 -9.45
N ALA A 46 0.55 -7.24 -8.37
CA ALA A 46 1.04 -8.62 -8.31
C ALA A 46 0.00 -9.56 -8.95
N ASP A 47 0.43 -10.33 -9.95
CA ASP A 47 -0.33 -11.51 -10.39
C ASP A 47 -0.16 -12.62 -9.35
N VAL A 48 -1.24 -12.90 -8.62
CA VAL A 48 -1.30 -13.86 -7.51
C VAL A 48 -2.18 -15.07 -7.82
N ASP A 49 -2.58 -15.27 -9.08
CA ASP A 49 -3.52 -16.33 -9.47
C ASP A 49 -2.99 -17.72 -9.08
N ASP A 50 -1.71 -17.94 -9.33
CA ASP A 50 -1.02 -19.18 -8.99
C ASP A 50 -0.96 -19.45 -7.49
N LEU A 51 -0.70 -18.42 -6.69
CA LEU A 51 -0.63 -18.53 -5.23
C LEU A 51 -2.03 -18.73 -4.62
N THR A 52 -3.02 -18.05 -5.19
CA THR A 52 -4.43 -18.16 -4.79
C THR A 52 -4.95 -19.56 -5.06
N ARG A 53 -4.70 -20.10 -6.26
CA ARG A 53 -5.14 -21.45 -6.65
C ARG A 53 -4.47 -22.54 -5.83
N ASP A 54 -3.16 -22.46 -5.62
CA ASP A 54 -2.39 -23.55 -5.03
C ASP A 54 -2.41 -23.54 -3.49
N VAL A 55 -2.58 -22.36 -2.86
CA VAL A 55 -2.46 -22.18 -1.40
C VAL A 55 -3.71 -21.54 -0.77
N GLY A 56 -4.66 -21.07 -1.58
CA GLY A 56 -5.85 -20.36 -1.08
C GLY A 56 -5.53 -18.97 -0.53
N PHE A 57 -4.36 -18.40 -0.86
CA PHE A 57 -3.97 -17.08 -0.40
C PHE A 57 -4.96 -16.02 -0.88
N LYS A 58 -5.47 -15.20 0.05
CA LYS A 58 -6.34 -14.08 -0.26
C LYS A 58 -6.04 -12.93 0.70
N PRO A 59 -5.43 -11.82 0.23
CA PRO A 59 -5.27 -10.66 1.08
C PRO A 59 -6.65 -10.09 1.41
N SER A 60 -6.92 -9.86 2.70
CA SER A 60 -8.22 -9.36 3.18
C SER A 60 -8.13 -7.98 3.84
N THR A 61 -6.93 -7.51 4.17
CA THR A 61 -6.71 -6.18 4.73
C THR A 61 -6.86 -5.13 3.63
N SER A 62 -7.80 -4.20 3.80
CA SER A 62 -7.97 -3.08 2.87
C SER A 62 -6.80 -2.09 3.00
N ILE A 63 -6.62 -1.22 2.01
CA ILE A 63 -5.55 -0.22 2.08
C ILE A 63 -5.80 0.77 3.23
N GLU A 64 -7.06 1.12 3.49
CA GLU A 64 -7.47 2.00 4.58
C GLU A 64 -7.14 1.39 5.94
N GLU A 65 -7.45 0.10 6.13
CA GLU A 65 -7.13 -0.62 7.36
C GLU A 65 -5.62 -0.76 7.55
N GLY A 66 -4.90 -1.13 6.49
CA GLY A 66 -3.44 -1.29 6.51
C GLY A 66 -2.72 0.02 6.83
N VAL A 67 -3.10 1.12 6.18
CA VAL A 67 -2.53 2.45 6.44
C VAL A 67 -2.85 2.91 7.85
N LYS A 68 -4.09 2.72 8.32
CA LYS A 68 -4.45 3.09 9.71
C LYS A 68 -3.57 2.35 10.72
N LYS A 69 -3.45 1.02 10.59
CA LYS A 69 -2.59 0.19 11.46
C LYS A 69 -1.14 0.63 11.41
N PHE A 70 -0.63 0.96 10.22
CA PHE A 70 0.73 1.46 10.06
C PHE A 70 0.94 2.82 10.75
N VAL A 71 0.01 3.76 10.58
CA VAL A 71 0.08 5.08 11.21
C VAL A 71 0.02 4.96 12.73
N ASP A 72 -0.89 4.14 13.26
CA ASP A 72 -1.02 3.87 14.70
C ASP A 72 0.32 3.34 15.25
N TRP A 73 0.85 2.28 14.64
CA TRP A 73 2.15 1.71 15.00
C TRP A 73 3.30 2.73 14.90
N PHE A 74 3.35 3.51 13.82
CA PHE A 74 4.43 4.48 13.60
C PHE A 74 4.41 5.61 14.63
N LEU A 75 3.22 6.08 15.01
CA LEU A 75 3.06 7.10 16.04
C LEU A 75 3.43 6.56 17.43
N GLU A 76 3.08 5.31 17.74
CA GLU A 76 3.53 4.63 18.96
C GLU A 76 5.05 4.46 18.97
N TYR A 77 5.63 3.88 17.91
CA TYR A 77 7.07 3.71 17.76
C TYR A 77 7.83 5.04 17.91
N ARG A 78 7.32 6.13 17.32
CA ARG A 78 7.93 7.46 17.41
C ARG A 78 7.81 8.06 18.81
N LYS A 79 6.74 7.76 19.54
CA LYS A 79 6.58 8.17 20.94
C LYS A 79 7.46 7.37 21.90
N GLY A 80 8.13 6.33 21.39
CA GLY A 80 8.79 5.35 22.23
C GLY A 80 7.76 4.36 22.81
N MET A 81 8.08 3.15 23.23
CA MET A 81 9.27 2.83 24.03
C MET A 81 9.84 4.02 24.80
#